data_AF-A0A1Y3UEC3-F1
#
_entry.id   AF-A0A1Y3UEC3-F1
#
_cell.length_a   1.000
_cell.length_b   1.000
_cell.length_c   1.000
_cell.angle_alpha   90.00
_cell.angle_beta   90.00
_cell.angle_gamma   90.00
#
_symmetry.space_group_name_H-M   'P 1'
#
loop_
_entity.id
_entity.type
_entity.pdbx_description
1 polymer ?
#
loop_
_entity_poly.entity_id
_entity_poly.type
_entity_poly.pdbx_seq_one_letter_code
_entity_poly.pdbx_strand_id
1 'polypeptide(L)'
;MQALSAFEILGPVMVGPSSSHTAGALRCARVAASLVEGPIRRVTFTLFNSFAHTYRGHGTDRALVAGILGLETDDERIRDAFSLAEDAGLAVEFVIGGDDARVHPNTVDIEMESAAGETVSVRGESLGGGRVRVSRINGVAVDISGEYDTLFVAHRDTPGVLAALTVLLSERRINIAFMRTYRTERGGNAYTVFELDELPPADLLTELRARENIYTATFVRVPGAAPACAATESEEFFDTGAELLERCQTLNLGLGAIMAVREASLSGEACAVAQMHRVLEVMHAETTEPLTTPRPSLGGLIGGEAKRVADTTGQLAASLMGSVQTEAVARALAVLERSASMGVIVAAPTAGSAGVVPGCLLAVAQARGLGDAEVMDALYTAAAVGLLLTTNACVAGAEGGCQAEVGSAAAMAAAALTEMLGGTPAQALDAASLALGNLLGLVCDPVGGLVEVPCQTRNAIGVAAAFSSAQLALAGVGSLLPFDEMARTMLEVGHALPASLRETARGGIAAAPSACRRCPGCA
;
A
#
# COMPACT_ATOMS: atom_id res chain seq x y z
N MET A 1 -13.76 2.68 15.40
CA MET A 1 -12.97 2.15 14.27
C MET A 1 -12.09 3.28 13.79
N GLN A 2 -10.82 3.03 13.46
CA GLN A 2 -9.89 4.10 13.09
C GLN A 2 -10.23 4.62 11.69
N ALA A 3 -10.11 5.93 11.49
CA ALA A 3 -10.42 6.58 10.23
C ALA A 3 -9.25 6.46 9.24
N LEU A 4 -9.40 5.64 8.20
CA LEU A 4 -8.43 5.54 7.09
C LEU A 4 -8.39 6.85 6.28
N SER A 5 -7.19 7.34 5.95
CA SER A 5 -7.03 8.55 5.12
C SER A 5 -7.26 8.27 3.63
N ALA A 6 -7.71 9.26 2.87
CA ALA A 6 -7.78 9.21 1.40
C ALA A 6 -6.43 8.83 0.78
N PHE A 7 -5.32 9.26 1.38
CA PHE A 7 -3.96 9.05 0.86
C PHE A 7 -3.37 7.68 1.20
N GLU A 8 -4.06 6.89 2.04
CA GLU A 8 -3.78 5.46 2.21
C GLU A 8 -4.47 4.61 1.14
N ILE A 9 -5.50 5.17 0.47
CA ILE A 9 -6.27 4.53 -0.61
C ILE A 9 -5.73 4.96 -1.98
N LEU A 10 -5.45 6.25 -2.14
CA LEU A 10 -4.71 6.85 -3.26
C LEU A 10 -3.23 6.96 -2.91
N GLY A 11 -2.67 5.89 -2.37
CA GLY A 11 -1.27 5.81 -2.00
C GLY A 11 -0.94 4.46 -1.36
N PRO A 12 0.27 4.32 -0.79
CA PRO A 12 1.28 5.38 -0.64
C PRO A 12 1.94 5.78 -1.97
N VAL A 13 2.56 6.97 -2.00
CA VAL A 13 3.60 7.29 -2.98
C VAL A 13 4.82 6.43 -2.64
N MET A 14 5.26 5.61 -3.59
CA MET A 14 6.28 4.59 -3.34
C MET A 14 7.01 4.18 -4.61
N VAL A 15 8.19 3.61 -4.46
CA VAL A 15 8.88 2.87 -5.51
C VAL A 15 8.21 1.51 -5.71
N GLY A 16 7.81 1.21 -6.94
CA GLY A 16 7.28 -0.10 -7.33
C GLY A 16 8.30 -1.25 -7.18
N PRO A 17 7.91 -2.52 -7.44
CA PRO A 17 6.67 -2.91 -8.11
C PRO A 17 5.50 -3.30 -7.20
N SER A 18 5.69 -3.43 -5.88
CA SER A 18 4.67 -4.03 -4.99
C SER A 18 4.52 -3.27 -3.67
N SER A 19 3.29 -2.88 -3.30
CA SER A 19 3.03 -2.17 -2.05
C SER A 19 3.27 -3.04 -0.81
N SER A 20 3.04 -4.35 -0.89
CA SER A 20 3.32 -5.30 0.19
C SER A 20 4.79 -5.71 0.23
N HIS A 21 5.34 -6.12 -0.92
CA HIS A 21 6.66 -6.73 -1.00
C HIS A 21 7.80 -5.71 -1.14
N THR A 22 7.52 -4.48 -1.56
CA THR A 22 8.51 -3.39 -1.67
C THR A 22 8.30 -2.37 -0.54
N ALA A 23 7.19 -1.63 -0.52
CA ALA A 23 6.98 -0.59 0.50
C ALA A 23 6.82 -1.17 1.91
N GLY A 24 6.01 -2.21 2.07
CA GLY A 24 5.85 -2.91 3.35
C GLY A 24 7.17 -3.51 3.87
N ALA A 25 7.92 -4.20 3.00
CA ALA A 25 9.21 -4.77 3.39
C ALA A 25 10.22 -3.69 3.84
N LEU A 26 10.30 -2.56 3.11
CA LEU A 26 11.15 -1.43 3.48
C LEU A 26 10.76 -0.87 4.86
N ARG A 27 9.45 -0.66 5.10
CA ARG A 27 8.94 -0.18 6.39
C ARG A 27 9.29 -1.14 7.53
N CYS A 28 9.15 -2.45 7.33
CA CYS A 28 9.58 -3.47 8.31
C CYS A 28 11.08 -3.34 8.65
N ALA A 29 11.94 -3.26 7.64
CA ALA A 29 13.39 -3.14 7.84
C ALA A 29 13.76 -1.83 8.51
N ARG A 30 13.11 -0.72 8.16
CA ARG A 30 13.37 0.58 8.75
C ARG A 30 12.96 0.66 10.22
N VAL A 31 11.82 0.06 10.57
CA VAL A 31 11.39 -0.09 11.97
C VAL A 31 12.40 -0.93 12.73
N ALA A 32 12.86 -2.05 12.16
CA ALA A 32 13.90 -2.87 12.77
C ALA A 32 15.20 -2.08 12.99
N ALA A 33 15.65 -1.31 11.99
CA ALA A 33 16.84 -0.48 12.10
C ALA A 33 16.75 0.58 13.21
N SER A 34 15.56 1.15 13.47
CA SER A 34 15.37 2.12 14.57
C SER A 34 15.50 1.53 15.98
N LEU A 35 15.52 0.19 16.10
CA LEU A 35 15.73 -0.51 17.37
C LEU A 35 17.22 -0.72 17.71
N VAL A 36 18.13 -0.48 16.76
CA VAL A 36 19.57 -0.63 16.95
C VAL A 36 20.24 0.73 17.12
N GLU A 37 21.13 0.86 18.11
CA GLU A 37 21.93 2.08 18.26
C GLU A 37 23.21 2.02 17.41
N GLY A 38 23.49 3.13 16.71
CA GLY A 38 24.69 3.26 15.89
C GLY A 38 24.61 2.52 14.54
N PRO A 39 25.72 2.49 13.78
CA PRO A 39 25.72 1.92 12.45
C PRO A 39 25.63 0.38 12.50
N ILE A 40 24.71 -0.18 11.73
CA ILE A 40 24.56 -1.63 11.53
C ILE A 40 25.67 -2.10 10.59
N ARG A 41 26.40 -3.16 10.97
CA ARG A 41 27.50 -3.72 10.18
C ARG A 41 27.15 -5.00 9.44
N ARG A 42 26.23 -5.77 10.01
CA ARG A 42 25.76 -7.01 9.40
C ARG A 42 24.26 -7.15 9.62
N VAL A 43 23.56 -7.60 8.58
CA VAL A 43 22.14 -7.94 8.64
C VAL A 43 21.88 -9.26 7.91
N THR A 44 21.11 -10.13 8.54
CA THR A 44 20.62 -11.38 7.96
C THR A 44 19.10 -11.33 7.92
N PHE A 45 18.53 -11.49 6.72
CA PHE A 45 17.08 -11.53 6.49
C PHE A 45 16.64 -12.97 6.26
N THR A 46 15.74 -13.49 7.10
CA THR A 46 15.09 -14.79 6.86
C THR A 46 13.67 -14.56 6.36
N LEU A 47 13.38 -15.00 5.13
CA LEU A 47 12.12 -14.78 4.44
C LEU A 47 11.23 -16.03 4.50
N PHE A 48 9.93 -15.83 4.73
CA PHE A 48 8.95 -16.92 4.84
C PHE A 48 7.83 -16.79 3.80
N ASN A 49 7.18 -17.90 3.47
CA ASN A 49 5.96 -17.94 2.65
C ASN A 49 6.09 -17.13 1.35
N SER A 50 5.17 -16.18 1.07
CA SER A 50 5.15 -15.38 -0.16
C SER A 50 6.43 -14.58 -0.36
N PHE A 51 7.00 -14.01 0.71
CA PHE A 51 8.27 -13.31 0.66
C PHE A 51 9.38 -14.25 0.19
N ALA A 52 9.46 -15.47 0.73
CA ALA A 52 10.45 -16.45 0.30
C ALA A 52 10.39 -16.79 -1.20
N HIS A 53 9.18 -16.87 -1.76
CA HIS A 53 8.99 -17.27 -3.17
C HIS A 53 9.22 -16.14 -4.17
N THR A 54 8.91 -14.88 -3.79
CA THR A 54 8.84 -13.76 -4.75
C THR A 54 9.83 -12.63 -4.50
N TYR A 55 10.67 -12.71 -3.46
CA TYR A 55 11.47 -11.56 -2.99
C TYR A 55 12.35 -10.89 -4.05
N ARG A 56 12.89 -11.64 -5.01
CA ARG A 56 13.69 -11.07 -6.12
C ARG A 56 12.82 -10.39 -7.16
N GLY A 57 11.68 -11.00 -7.49
CA GLY A 57 10.77 -10.50 -8.52
C GLY A 57 10.05 -9.22 -8.10
N HIS A 58 9.74 -9.10 -6.80
CA HIS A 58 9.13 -7.91 -6.23
C HIS A 58 10.14 -6.88 -5.68
N GLY A 59 11.44 -7.12 -5.81
CA GLY A 59 12.48 -6.24 -5.27
C GLY A 59 12.46 -6.11 -3.73
N THR A 60 11.91 -7.11 -3.04
CA THR A 60 11.88 -7.17 -1.56
C THR A 60 13.28 -7.19 -0.97
N ASP A 61 14.23 -7.85 -1.64
CA ASP A 61 15.63 -7.82 -1.24
C ASP A 61 16.18 -6.39 -1.17
N ARG A 62 16.01 -5.62 -2.24
CA ARG A 62 16.42 -4.22 -2.33
C ARG A 62 15.69 -3.35 -1.33
N ALA A 63 14.39 -3.56 -1.18
CA ALA A 63 13.56 -2.82 -0.23
C ALA A 63 14.00 -3.02 1.23
N LEU A 64 14.29 -4.26 1.62
CA LEU A 64 14.79 -4.58 2.96
C LEU A 64 16.14 -3.91 3.23
N VAL A 65 17.07 -4.00 2.27
CA VAL A 65 18.38 -3.34 2.37
C VAL A 65 18.22 -1.82 2.46
N ALA A 66 17.41 -1.23 1.59
CA ALA A 66 17.10 0.20 1.60
C ALA A 66 16.49 0.66 2.93
N GLY A 67 15.63 -0.15 3.54
CA GLY A 67 15.05 0.12 4.85
C GLY A 67 16.09 0.16 5.95
N ILE A 68 17.06 -0.77 5.95
CA ILE A 68 18.21 -0.75 6.89
C ILE A 68 19.08 0.49 6.68
N LEU A 69 19.24 0.93 5.43
CA LEU A 69 19.98 2.15 5.08
C LEU A 69 19.21 3.44 5.39
N GLY A 70 17.95 3.35 5.85
CA GLY A 70 17.13 4.50 6.24
C GLY A 70 16.53 5.28 5.07
N LEU A 71 16.39 4.67 3.88
CA LEU A 71 15.69 5.29 2.75
C LEU A 71 14.17 5.39 3.01
N GLU A 72 13.49 6.32 2.34
CA GLU A 72 12.02 6.43 2.33
C GLU A 72 11.41 5.54 1.25
N THR A 73 10.10 5.27 1.33
CA THR A 73 9.42 4.39 0.38
C THR A 73 9.37 4.93 -1.04
N ASP A 74 9.48 6.24 -1.24
CA ASP A 74 9.47 6.92 -2.54
C ASP A 74 10.87 7.35 -3.02
N ASP A 75 11.93 6.80 -2.42
CA ASP A 75 13.31 7.10 -2.82
C ASP A 75 13.76 6.24 -4.00
N GLU A 76 13.99 6.84 -5.17
CA GLU A 76 14.42 6.14 -6.38
C GLU A 76 15.73 5.34 -6.21
N ARG A 77 16.55 5.68 -5.21
CA ARG A 77 17.80 4.99 -4.92
C ARG A 77 17.58 3.57 -4.38
N ILE A 78 16.34 3.18 -4.01
CA ILE A 78 16.02 1.80 -3.63
C ILE A 78 16.46 0.80 -4.70
N ARG A 79 16.39 1.16 -5.99
CA ARG A 79 16.87 0.29 -7.09
C ARG A 79 18.34 -0.11 -6.93
N ASP A 80 19.14 0.79 -6.36
CA ASP A 80 20.59 0.68 -6.22
C ASP A 80 21.01 0.28 -4.79
N ALA A 81 20.07 -0.23 -3.98
CA ALA A 81 20.26 -0.51 -2.55
C ALA A 81 21.49 -1.38 -2.23
N PHE A 82 21.82 -2.37 -3.07
CA PHE A 82 22.99 -3.22 -2.86
C PHE A 82 24.30 -2.45 -2.99
N SER A 83 24.44 -1.62 -4.03
CA SER A 83 25.62 -0.76 -4.20
C SER A 83 25.77 0.21 -3.02
N LEU A 84 24.64 0.77 -2.55
CA LEU A 84 24.64 1.65 -1.37
C LEU A 84 25.05 0.91 -0.09
N ALA A 85 24.65 -0.36 0.05
CA ALA A 85 25.07 -1.18 1.19
C ALA A 85 26.58 -1.48 1.16
N GLU A 86 27.13 -1.76 -0.03
CA GLU A 86 28.58 -1.93 -0.21
C GLU A 86 29.35 -0.64 0.15
N ASP A 87 28.88 0.51 -0.34
CA ASP A 87 29.47 1.82 -0.03
C ASP A 87 29.40 2.16 1.47
N ALA A 88 28.34 1.73 2.16
CA ALA A 88 28.18 1.90 3.61
C ALA A 88 28.96 0.85 4.43
N GLY A 89 29.53 -0.17 3.80
CA GLY A 89 30.20 -1.29 4.47
C GLY A 89 29.26 -2.19 5.26
N LEU A 90 28.00 -2.32 4.82
CA LEU A 90 26.98 -3.20 5.40
C LEU A 90 27.04 -4.59 4.76
N ALA A 91 27.32 -5.62 5.55
CA ALA A 91 27.25 -7.01 5.11
C ALA A 91 25.79 -7.51 5.14
N VAL A 92 25.29 -8.00 4.01
CA VAL A 92 23.89 -8.45 3.87
C VAL A 92 23.85 -9.93 3.52
N GLU A 93 22.99 -10.69 4.21
CA GLU A 93 22.71 -12.09 3.93
C GLU A 93 21.20 -12.34 3.84
N PHE A 94 20.77 -13.22 2.92
CA PHE A 94 19.39 -13.66 2.77
C PHE A 94 19.27 -15.16 2.96
N VAL A 95 18.35 -15.58 3.83
CA VAL A 95 18.04 -16.97 4.16
C VAL A 95 16.58 -17.26 3.81
N ILE A 96 16.32 -18.42 3.23
CA ILE A 96 14.96 -18.87 2.90
C ILE A 96 14.44 -19.77 4.03
N GLY A 97 13.49 -19.27 4.81
CA GLY A 97 12.88 -19.97 5.93
C GLY A 97 11.84 -21.03 5.52
N GLY A 98 11.29 -20.93 4.31
CA GLY A 98 10.29 -21.86 3.77
C GLY A 98 8.85 -21.49 4.10
N ASP A 99 7.94 -22.46 3.93
CA ASP A 99 6.49 -22.28 4.16
C ASP A 99 6.11 -22.65 5.61
N ASP A 100 5.47 -21.74 6.34
CA ASP A 100 4.86 -21.97 7.65
C ASP A 100 3.44 -21.37 7.69
N ALA A 101 2.44 -22.23 7.81
CA ALA A 101 1.03 -21.83 7.83
C ALA A 101 0.62 -21.04 9.09
N ARG A 102 1.47 -20.97 10.12
CA ARG A 102 1.18 -20.25 11.37
C ARG A 102 1.62 -18.80 11.33
N VAL A 103 2.42 -18.40 10.34
CA VAL A 103 2.91 -17.02 10.19
C VAL A 103 2.23 -16.34 9.01
N HIS A 104 2.16 -15.02 9.06
CA HIS A 104 1.59 -14.24 7.97
C HIS A 104 2.29 -14.57 6.63
N PRO A 105 1.59 -14.60 5.47
CA PRO A 105 2.22 -14.92 4.19
C PRO A 105 3.41 -14.02 3.83
N ASN A 106 3.42 -12.79 4.33
CA ASN A 106 4.47 -11.80 4.09
C ASN A 106 5.25 -11.55 5.39
N THR A 107 6.12 -12.48 5.78
CA THR A 107 6.89 -12.41 7.04
C THR A 107 8.39 -12.41 6.76
N VAL A 108 9.12 -11.59 7.52
CA VAL A 108 10.60 -11.54 7.54
C VAL A 108 11.11 -11.52 8.97
N ASP A 109 12.12 -12.34 9.26
CA ASP A 109 12.98 -12.15 10.44
C ASP A 109 14.23 -11.38 10.04
N ILE A 110 14.58 -10.35 10.82
CA ILE A 110 15.66 -9.42 10.58
C ILE A 110 16.61 -9.50 11.77
N GLU A 111 17.77 -10.10 11.57
CA GLU A 111 18.83 -10.18 12.56
C GLU A 111 19.91 -9.16 12.22
N MET A 112 20.20 -8.25 13.15
CA MET A 112 21.13 -7.13 12.95
C MET A 112 22.24 -7.17 13.99
N GLU A 113 23.44 -6.80 13.57
CA GLU A 113 24.60 -6.59 14.44
C GLU A 113 25.15 -5.17 14.25
N SER A 114 25.24 -4.42 15.35
CA SER A 114 25.80 -3.07 15.37
C SER A 114 27.34 -3.10 15.35
N ALA A 115 27.96 -1.98 14.99
CA ALA A 115 29.42 -1.82 15.09
C ALA A 115 29.95 -1.95 16.54
N ALA A 116 29.08 -1.83 17.55
CA ALA A 116 29.42 -2.04 18.96
C ALA A 116 29.30 -3.52 19.40
N GLY A 117 28.87 -4.42 18.50
CA GLY A 117 28.67 -5.85 18.78
C GLY A 117 27.33 -6.19 19.43
N GLU A 118 26.39 -5.24 19.46
CA GLU A 118 25.02 -5.51 19.92
C GLU A 118 24.25 -6.25 18.84
N THR A 119 23.51 -7.29 19.22
CA THR A 119 22.65 -8.07 18.31
C THR A 119 21.18 -7.86 18.65
N VAL A 120 20.38 -7.52 17.63
CA VAL A 120 18.93 -7.34 17.76
C VAL A 120 18.23 -8.19 16.69
N SER A 121 17.17 -8.91 17.08
CA SER A 121 16.33 -9.67 16.15
C SER A 121 14.89 -9.16 16.15
N VAL A 122 14.31 -9.01 14.97
CA VAL A 122 12.96 -8.44 14.77
C VAL A 122 12.20 -9.27 13.76
N ARG A 123 10.94 -9.62 14.06
CA ARG A 123 10.01 -10.19 13.08
C ARG A 123 9.05 -9.11 12.59
N GLY A 124 9.12 -8.82 11.30
CA GLY A 124 8.21 -7.91 10.60
C GLY A 124 7.24 -8.66 9.70
N GLU A 125 6.02 -8.16 9.61
CA GLU A 125 4.95 -8.71 8.79
C GLU A 125 4.33 -7.59 7.96
N SER A 126 4.25 -7.76 6.64
CA SER A 126 3.58 -6.79 5.76
C SER A 126 2.13 -7.19 5.54
N LEU A 127 1.19 -6.37 6.02
CA LEU A 127 -0.25 -6.65 5.99
C LEU A 127 -0.93 -6.27 4.66
N GLY A 128 -0.22 -5.60 3.75
CA GLY A 128 -0.77 -5.11 2.48
C GLY A 128 -1.04 -3.60 2.50
N GLY A 129 -1.14 -2.98 1.32
CA GLY A 129 -1.31 -1.52 1.19
C GLY A 129 -0.16 -0.69 1.81
N GLY A 130 1.03 -1.29 1.98
CA GLY A 130 2.16 -0.67 2.70
C GLY A 130 2.05 -0.72 4.23
N ARG A 131 0.99 -1.26 4.81
CA ARG A 131 0.87 -1.44 6.27
C ARG A 131 1.77 -2.57 6.76
N VAL A 132 2.32 -2.41 7.96
CA VAL A 132 3.22 -3.39 8.56
C VAL A 132 2.89 -3.62 10.03
N ARG A 133 3.33 -4.75 10.55
CA ARG A 133 3.29 -5.10 11.96
C ARG A 133 4.62 -5.69 12.38
N VAL A 134 5.14 -5.28 13.54
CA VAL A 134 6.21 -6.00 14.22
C VAL A 134 5.58 -6.99 15.18
N SER A 135 5.83 -8.28 14.97
CA SER A 135 5.24 -9.36 15.77
C SER A 135 6.22 -9.99 16.77
N ARG A 136 7.52 -9.69 16.66
CA ARG A 136 8.54 -10.18 17.60
C ARG A 136 9.75 -9.26 17.69
N ILE A 137 10.29 -9.08 18.89
CA ILE A 137 11.58 -8.41 19.13
C ILE A 137 12.39 -9.25 20.14
N ASN A 138 13.62 -9.61 19.80
CA ASN A 138 14.54 -10.40 20.64
C ASN A 138 13.90 -11.68 21.23
N GLY A 139 13.13 -12.39 20.41
CA GLY A 139 12.42 -13.61 20.80
C GLY A 139 11.10 -13.40 21.56
N VAL A 140 10.74 -12.16 21.91
CA VAL A 140 9.50 -11.83 22.62
C VAL A 140 8.42 -11.42 21.64
N ALA A 141 7.25 -12.05 21.73
CA ALA A 141 6.09 -11.70 20.92
C ALA A 141 5.58 -10.31 21.32
N VAL A 142 5.48 -9.41 20.35
CA VAL A 142 4.96 -8.05 20.49
C VAL A 142 3.87 -7.82 19.43
N ASP A 143 3.09 -6.76 19.58
CA ASP A 143 2.10 -6.36 18.58
C ASP A 143 2.20 -4.84 18.41
N ILE A 144 2.99 -4.42 17.42
CA ILE A 144 3.23 -3.01 17.08
C ILE A 144 2.84 -2.82 15.61
N SER A 145 1.69 -2.19 15.38
CA SER A 145 1.16 -1.88 14.04
C SER A 145 1.69 -0.55 13.49
N GLY A 146 2.23 0.32 14.36
CA GLY A 146 2.62 1.68 14.00
C GLY A 146 1.48 2.68 13.88
N GLU A 147 0.28 2.28 14.29
CA GLU A 147 -0.92 3.14 14.34
C GLU A 147 -0.79 4.26 15.39
N TYR A 148 0.10 4.08 16.37
CA TYR A 148 0.42 5.04 17.41
C TYR A 148 1.92 5.29 17.46
N ASP A 149 2.30 6.49 17.89
CA ASP A 149 3.68 6.78 18.25
C ASP A 149 4.06 5.85 19.41
N THR A 150 5.00 4.95 19.14
CA THR A 150 5.28 3.85 20.07
C THR A 150 6.58 4.12 20.82
N LEU A 151 6.53 4.14 22.15
CA LEU A 151 7.70 4.09 23.01
C LEU A 151 7.95 2.65 23.43
N PHE A 152 9.06 2.08 22.97
CA PHE A 152 9.53 0.77 23.36
C PHE A 152 10.58 0.88 24.46
N VAL A 153 10.38 0.21 25.59
CA VAL A 153 11.30 0.20 26.73
C VAL A 153 11.65 -1.23 27.10
N ALA A 154 12.93 -1.58 26.95
CA ALA A 154 13.51 -2.80 27.50
C ALA A 154 14.05 -2.53 28.91
N HIS A 155 13.59 -3.29 29.89
CA HIS A 155 13.91 -3.08 31.30
C HIS A 155 13.97 -4.40 32.08
N ARG A 156 14.42 -4.34 33.33
CA ARG A 156 14.36 -5.48 34.26
C ARG A 156 12.97 -5.57 34.91
N ASP A 157 12.44 -6.78 35.03
CA ASP A 157 11.16 -7.03 35.70
C ASP A 157 11.31 -6.94 37.22
N THR A 158 11.35 -5.71 37.76
CA THR A 158 11.43 -5.46 39.21
C THR A 158 10.29 -4.56 39.70
N PRO A 159 9.82 -4.74 40.95
CA PRO A 159 8.78 -3.89 41.52
C PRO A 159 9.10 -2.39 41.38
N GLY A 160 8.12 -1.61 40.92
CA GLY A 160 8.23 -0.15 40.80
C GLY A 160 8.66 0.38 39.42
N VAL A 161 9.22 -0.46 38.53
CA VAL A 161 9.69 0.02 37.21
C VAL A 161 8.54 0.53 36.34
N LEU A 162 7.46 -0.23 36.19
CA LEU A 162 6.28 0.22 35.42
C LEU A 162 5.65 1.49 35.98
N ALA A 163 5.61 1.62 37.31
CA ALA A 163 5.10 2.83 37.97
C ALA A 163 6.01 4.03 37.70
N ALA A 164 7.34 3.85 37.73
CA ALA A 164 8.28 4.90 37.39
C ALA A 164 8.12 5.36 35.93
N LEU A 165 7.92 4.42 35.00
CA LEU A 165 7.70 4.73 33.58
C LEU A 165 6.40 5.53 33.37
N THR A 166 5.28 5.08 33.95
CA THR A 166 3.99 5.77 33.77
C THR A 166 3.94 7.12 34.49
N VAL A 167 4.57 7.25 35.67
CA VAL A 167 4.72 8.54 36.35
C VAL A 167 5.50 9.52 35.49
N LEU A 168 6.60 9.09 34.87
CA LEU A 168 7.39 9.96 34.01
C LEU A 168 6.60 10.48 32.81
N LEU A 169 5.83 9.61 32.14
CA LEU A 169 4.95 10.02 31.05
C LEU A 169 3.85 10.98 31.53
N SER A 170 3.28 10.70 32.71
CA SER A 170 2.24 11.54 33.32
C SER A 170 2.74 12.93 33.74
N GLU A 171 3.94 13.03 34.30
CA GLU A 171 4.58 14.31 34.67
C GLU A 171 4.76 15.22 33.45
N ARG A 172 4.99 14.61 32.28
CA ARG A 172 5.09 15.30 30.99
C ARG A 172 3.75 15.47 30.26
N ARG A 173 2.64 15.06 30.89
CA ARG A 173 1.28 15.12 30.35
C ARG A 173 1.09 14.38 29.03
N ILE A 174 1.89 13.33 28.81
CA ILE A 174 1.78 12.48 27.63
C ILE A 174 0.65 11.48 27.87
N ASN A 175 -0.32 11.44 26.96
CA ASN A 175 -1.41 10.46 27.05
C ASN A 175 -0.96 9.09 26.50
N ILE A 176 -1.40 8.03 27.16
CA ILE A 176 -1.11 6.64 26.78
C ILE A 176 -2.41 6.03 26.26
N ALA A 177 -2.47 5.71 24.96
CA ALA A 177 -3.59 5.01 24.37
C ALA A 177 -3.65 3.56 24.85
N PHE A 178 -2.51 2.87 24.74
CA PHE A 178 -2.37 1.49 25.20
C PHE A 178 -1.00 1.25 25.82
N MET A 179 -0.95 0.35 26.79
CA MET A 179 0.29 -0.12 27.40
C MET A 179 0.26 -1.64 27.45
N ARG A 180 1.26 -2.27 26.85
CA ARG A 180 1.45 -3.73 26.89
C ARG A 180 2.84 -4.04 27.46
N THR A 181 2.92 -4.96 28.40
CA THR A 181 4.21 -5.42 28.97
C THR A 181 4.36 -6.91 28.74
N TYR A 182 5.52 -7.27 28.20
CA TYR A 182 5.92 -8.64 27.89
C TYR A 182 7.13 -8.99 28.73
N ARG A 183 7.15 -10.16 29.36
CA ARG A 183 8.29 -10.62 30.19
C ARG A 183 8.83 -11.93 29.66
N THR A 184 10.15 -12.09 29.67
CA THR A 184 10.79 -13.37 29.31
C THR A 184 10.57 -14.39 30.43
N GLU A 185 10.84 -13.98 31.66
CA GLU A 185 10.66 -14.75 32.88
C GLU A 185 10.47 -13.80 34.07
N ARG A 186 9.94 -14.31 35.18
CA ARG A 186 9.72 -13.49 36.38
C ARG A 186 11.04 -13.01 36.97
N GLY A 187 11.23 -11.70 37.08
CA GLY A 187 12.47 -11.10 37.58
C GLY A 187 13.60 -10.99 36.54
N GLY A 188 13.35 -11.45 35.30
CA GLY A 188 14.28 -11.36 34.18
C GLY A 188 14.10 -10.07 33.38
N ASN A 189 14.18 -10.20 32.06
CA ASN A 189 13.97 -9.07 31.14
C ASN A 189 12.47 -8.88 30.85
N ALA A 190 12.06 -7.63 30.78
CA ALA A 190 10.74 -7.22 30.37
C ALA A 190 10.82 -6.11 29.32
N TYR A 191 9.79 -6.06 28.50
CA TYR A 191 9.63 -5.12 27.40
C TYR A 191 8.26 -4.48 27.54
N THR A 192 8.24 -3.17 27.73
CA THR A 192 7.00 -2.41 27.77
C THR A 192 6.87 -1.58 26.51
N VAL A 193 5.74 -1.75 25.85
CA VAL A 193 5.32 -1.00 24.68
C VAL A 193 4.26 -0.02 25.14
N PHE A 194 4.54 1.27 25.01
CA PHE A 194 3.55 2.34 25.18
C PHE A 194 3.15 2.84 23.80
N GLU A 195 1.88 2.73 23.46
CA GLU A 195 1.27 3.36 22.30
C GLU A 195 0.71 4.71 22.77
N LEU A 196 1.27 5.80 22.23
CA LEU A 196 1.04 7.18 22.65
C LEU A 196 0.25 7.94 21.59
N ASP A 197 -0.56 8.91 22.01
CA ASP A 197 -1.33 9.75 21.09
C ASP A 197 -0.46 10.79 20.36
N GLU A 198 0.64 11.18 20.99
CA GLU A 198 1.59 12.15 20.46
C GLU A 198 3.03 11.73 20.75
N LEU A 199 3.92 11.99 19.80
CA LEU A 199 5.33 11.72 19.99
C LEU A 199 5.91 12.63 21.09
N PRO A 200 6.51 12.05 22.14
CA PRO A 200 7.19 12.83 23.15
C PRO A 200 8.47 13.50 22.62
N PRO A 201 8.92 14.58 23.26
CA PRO A 201 10.20 15.19 22.94
C PRO A 201 11.38 14.22 23.20
N ALA A 202 12.41 14.32 22.36
CA ALA A 202 13.53 13.37 22.32
C ALA A 202 14.36 13.31 23.62
N ASP A 203 14.28 14.34 24.46
CA ASP A 203 14.92 14.37 25.77
C ASP A 203 14.34 13.32 26.74
N LEU A 204 13.10 12.88 26.53
CA LEU A 204 12.48 11.79 27.29
C LEU A 204 13.29 10.49 27.19
N LEU A 205 13.80 10.15 26.00
CA LEU A 205 14.61 8.94 25.83
C LEU A 205 15.89 9.00 26.66
N THR A 206 16.51 10.18 26.74
CA THR A 206 17.72 10.40 27.52
C THR A 206 17.43 10.21 29.01
N GLU A 207 16.29 10.72 29.49
CA GLU A 207 15.88 10.56 30.87
C GLU A 207 15.54 9.12 31.23
N LEU A 208 14.82 8.41 30.34
CA LEU A 208 14.50 6.98 30.51
C LEU A 208 15.78 6.14 30.62
N ARG A 209 16.73 6.35 29.72
CA ARG A 209 17.99 5.60 29.70
C ARG A 209 18.88 5.87 30.93
N ALA A 210 18.68 7.00 31.61
CA ALA A 210 19.40 7.32 32.84
C ALA A 210 18.86 6.61 34.09
N ARG A 211 17.68 5.96 34.01
CA ARG A 211 17.07 5.26 35.16
C ARG A 211 17.68 3.88 35.36
N GLU A 212 17.84 3.51 36.63
CA GLU A 212 18.22 2.13 36.99
C GLU A 212 17.18 1.14 36.47
N ASN A 213 17.66 -0.02 35.99
CA ASN A 213 16.87 -1.12 35.44
C ASN A 213 16.29 -0.90 34.04
N ILE A 214 16.54 0.24 33.38
CA ILE A 214 16.22 0.42 31.95
C ILE A 214 17.47 0.08 31.13
N TYR A 215 17.35 -0.88 30.22
CA TYR A 215 18.44 -1.28 29.33
C TYR A 215 18.43 -0.43 28.06
N THR A 216 17.25 -0.28 27.45
CA THR A 216 17.06 0.46 26.20
C THR A 216 15.70 1.14 26.22
N ALA A 217 15.63 2.36 25.70
CA ALA A 217 14.38 3.03 25.39
C ALA A 217 14.48 3.68 24.02
N THR A 218 13.53 3.43 23.13
CA THR A 218 13.53 3.99 21.78
C THR A 218 12.11 4.28 21.32
N PHE A 219 11.97 5.28 20.45
CA PHE A 219 10.71 5.51 19.74
C PHE A 219 10.68 4.65 18.49
N VAL A 220 9.61 3.88 18.35
CA VAL A 220 9.28 3.11 17.17
C VAL A 220 8.22 3.88 16.41
N ARG A 221 8.57 4.34 15.21
CA ARG A 221 7.61 4.87 14.24
C ARG A 221 7.60 3.99 13.01
N VAL A 222 6.39 3.62 12.58
CA VAL A 222 6.19 3.02 11.27
C VAL A 222 6.00 4.16 10.26
N PRO A 223 6.92 4.34 9.29
CA PRO A 223 6.81 5.40 8.31
C PRO A 223 5.53 5.29 7.50
N GLY A 224 4.80 6.40 7.35
CA GLY A 224 3.60 6.48 6.51
C GLY A 224 2.30 5.95 7.13
N ALA A 225 2.26 5.68 8.44
CA ALA A 225 1.00 5.60 9.18
C ALA A 225 0.55 7.02 9.53
N ALA A 226 -0.69 7.38 9.18
CA ALA A 226 -1.28 8.63 9.67
C ALA A 226 -1.39 8.54 11.21
N PRO A 227 -1.02 9.59 11.96
CA PRO A 227 -1.21 9.59 13.41
C PRO A 227 -2.70 9.35 13.71
N ALA A 228 -2.98 8.54 14.73
CA ALA A 228 -4.34 8.28 15.19
C ALA A 228 -5.01 9.60 15.60
N CYS A 229 -5.73 10.22 14.69
CA CYS A 229 -6.53 11.40 15.00
C CYS A 229 -7.74 10.92 15.82
N ALA A 230 -8.03 11.59 16.93
CA ALA A 230 -9.18 11.28 17.76
C ALA A 230 -10.45 11.48 16.94
N ALA A 231 -10.97 10.40 16.35
CA ALA A 231 -12.19 10.42 15.57
C ALA A 231 -13.35 10.86 16.47
N THR A 232 -13.71 12.13 16.41
CA THR A 232 -15.01 12.61 16.87
C THR A 232 -16.02 12.20 15.81
N GLU A 233 -17.03 11.42 16.17
CA GLU A 233 -18.18 11.10 15.31
C GLU A 233 -18.71 12.41 14.68
N SER A 234 -18.40 12.64 13.41
CA SER A 234 -18.84 13.82 12.66
C SER A 234 -19.63 13.40 11.42
N GLU A 235 -20.44 14.32 10.90
CA GLU A 235 -21.45 14.04 9.87
C GLU A 235 -20.86 13.58 8.54
N GLU A 236 -19.57 13.82 8.29
CA GLU A 236 -18.88 13.45 7.05
C GLU A 236 -18.31 12.02 7.02
N PHE A 237 -18.38 11.26 8.12
CA PHE A 237 -17.93 9.87 8.15
C PHE A 237 -18.98 8.92 7.59
N PHE A 238 -18.50 7.90 6.88
CA PHE A 238 -19.29 6.84 6.28
C PHE A 238 -18.48 5.54 6.29
N ASP A 239 -19.16 4.42 6.57
CA ASP A 239 -18.59 3.08 6.49
C ASP A 239 -19.24 2.28 5.36
N THR A 240 -20.42 2.68 4.87
CA THR A 240 -21.14 2.00 3.76
C THR A 240 -21.47 2.94 2.60
N GLY A 241 -21.67 2.38 1.41
CA GLY A 241 -22.13 3.12 0.24
C GLY A 241 -23.52 3.74 0.46
N ALA A 242 -24.41 3.04 1.18
CA ALA A 242 -25.70 3.59 1.59
C ALA A 242 -25.57 4.85 2.46
N GLU A 243 -24.70 4.83 3.47
CA GLU A 243 -24.41 6.00 4.32
C GLU A 243 -23.79 7.14 3.51
N LEU A 244 -22.82 6.84 2.63
CA LEU A 244 -22.21 7.84 1.76
C LEU A 244 -23.25 8.55 0.88
N LEU A 245 -24.23 7.81 0.32
CA LEU A 245 -25.33 8.41 -0.43
C LEU A 245 -26.24 9.27 0.44
N GLU A 246 -26.53 8.84 1.68
CA GLU A 246 -27.31 9.63 2.64
C GLU A 246 -26.61 10.96 2.98
N ARG A 247 -25.28 10.94 3.15
CA ARG A 247 -24.49 12.16 3.37
C ARG A 247 -24.48 13.07 2.16
N CYS A 248 -24.33 12.52 0.96
CA CYS A 248 -24.43 13.30 -0.28
C CYS A 248 -25.78 14.02 -0.39
N GLN A 249 -26.88 13.35 -0.02
CA GLN A 249 -28.22 13.93 -0.03
C GLN A 249 -28.40 15.00 1.06
N THR A 250 -27.92 14.73 2.27
CA THR A 250 -28.08 15.63 3.43
C THR A 250 -27.27 16.92 3.26
N LEU A 251 -26.04 16.81 2.77
CA LEU A 251 -25.11 17.93 2.61
C LEU A 251 -25.17 18.56 1.20
N ASN A 252 -25.91 17.95 0.27
CA ASN A 252 -26.00 18.36 -1.14
C ASN A 252 -24.61 18.45 -1.81
N LEU A 253 -23.81 17.41 -1.63
CA LEU A 253 -22.44 17.27 -2.13
C LEU A 253 -22.29 15.98 -2.95
N GLY A 254 -21.30 15.94 -3.84
CA GLY A 254 -20.87 14.71 -4.53
C GLY A 254 -20.03 13.80 -3.63
N LEU A 255 -19.74 12.57 -4.09
CA LEU A 255 -18.95 11.60 -3.32
C LEU A 255 -17.54 12.15 -3.01
N GLY A 256 -16.88 12.73 -4.02
CA GLY A 256 -15.55 13.32 -3.86
C GLY A 256 -15.53 14.49 -2.88
N ALA A 257 -16.54 15.35 -2.90
CA ALA A 257 -16.63 16.48 -1.97
C ALA A 257 -16.83 16.02 -0.51
N ILE A 258 -17.64 14.98 -0.26
CA ILE A 258 -17.76 14.37 1.08
C ILE A 258 -16.40 13.83 1.53
N MET A 259 -15.70 13.11 0.67
CA MET A 259 -14.39 12.55 0.99
C MET A 259 -13.33 13.63 1.25
N ALA A 260 -13.35 14.75 0.50
CA ALA A 260 -12.46 15.88 0.72
C ALA A 260 -12.70 16.55 2.08
N VAL A 261 -13.96 16.76 2.47
CA VAL A 261 -14.33 17.30 3.79
C VAL A 261 -13.84 16.37 4.90
N ARG A 262 -14.07 15.05 4.74
CA ARG A 262 -13.57 14.04 5.67
C ARG A 262 -12.05 14.03 5.79
N GLU A 263 -11.32 14.16 4.68
CA GLU A 263 -9.86 14.21 4.73
C GLU A 263 -9.36 15.49 5.41
N ALA A 264 -9.99 16.63 5.12
CA ALA A 264 -9.67 17.90 5.77
C ALA A 264 -9.92 17.87 7.28
N SER A 265 -10.92 17.11 7.78
CA SER A 265 -11.15 16.95 9.21
C SER A 265 -10.13 16.02 9.89
N LEU A 266 -9.51 15.10 9.14
CA LEU A 266 -8.47 14.19 9.65
C LEU A 266 -7.07 14.83 9.69
N SER A 267 -6.64 15.46 8.60
CA SER A 267 -5.26 15.93 8.43
C SER A 267 -5.12 17.46 8.36
N GLY A 268 -6.24 18.18 8.29
CA GLY A 268 -6.29 19.63 8.07
C GLY A 268 -6.31 19.98 6.59
N GLU A 269 -7.17 20.93 6.19
CA GLU A 269 -7.41 21.31 4.79
C GLU A 269 -6.13 21.61 4.00
N ALA A 270 -5.23 22.44 4.53
CA ALA A 270 -3.98 22.78 3.85
C ALA A 270 -3.06 21.58 3.64
N CYS A 271 -3.06 20.63 4.58
CA CYS A 271 -2.29 19.39 4.47
C CYS A 271 -2.90 18.48 3.41
N ALA A 272 -4.22 18.28 3.46
CA ALA A 272 -4.95 17.47 2.49
C ALA A 272 -4.76 17.97 1.05
N VAL A 273 -4.89 19.27 0.82
CA VAL A 273 -4.67 19.87 -0.51
C VAL A 273 -3.23 19.66 -0.98
N ALA A 274 -2.23 19.88 -0.12
CA ALA A 274 -0.82 19.66 -0.47
C ALA A 274 -0.50 18.20 -0.79
N GLN A 275 -1.06 17.25 -0.04
CA GLN A 275 -0.89 15.82 -0.29
C GLN A 275 -1.57 15.38 -1.60
N MET A 276 -2.76 15.89 -1.89
CA MET A 276 -3.45 15.61 -3.14
C MET A 276 -2.69 16.17 -4.36
N HIS A 277 -2.11 17.38 -4.24
CA HIS A 277 -1.22 17.91 -5.29
C HIS A 277 -0.01 17.01 -5.51
N ARG A 278 0.60 16.48 -4.44
CA ARG A 278 1.72 15.54 -4.56
C ARG A 278 1.31 14.25 -5.27
N VAL A 279 0.14 13.70 -4.94
CA VAL A 279 -0.43 12.53 -5.63
C VAL A 279 -0.58 12.82 -7.13
N LEU A 280 -1.20 13.94 -7.48
CA LEU A 280 -1.44 14.31 -8.88
C LEU A 280 -0.13 14.53 -9.65
N GLU A 281 0.85 15.21 -9.04
CA GLU A 281 2.17 15.42 -9.63
C GLU A 281 2.85 14.08 -10.00
N VAL A 282 2.83 13.12 -9.07
CA VAL A 282 3.40 11.78 -9.32
C VAL A 282 2.61 11.04 -10.40
N MET A 283 1.27 11.11 -10.38
CA MET A 283 0.40 10.51 -11.40
C MET A 283 0.67 11.07 -12.82
N HIS A 284 0.97 12.36 -12.94
CA HIS A 284 1.40 12.94 -14.22
C HIS A 284 2.74 12.36 -14.68
N ALA A 285 3.73 12.28 -13.79
CA ALA A 285 5.05 11.77 -14.13
C ALA A 285 5.02 10.28 -14.49
N GLU A 286 4.29 9.45 -13.74
CA GLU A 286 4.23 8.00 -13.96
C GLU A 286 3.49 7.60 -15.25
N THR A 287 2.50 8.39 -15.67
CA THR A 287 1.74 8.12 -16.90
C THR A 287 2.43 8.60 -18.17
N THR A 288 3.42 9.50 -18.06
CA THR A 288 4.03 10.17 -19.23
C THR A 288 5.48 9.79 -19.48
N GLU A 289 6.31 9.63 -18.44
CA GLU A 289 7.74 9.34 -18.62
C GLU A 289 7.98 8.08 -19.47
N PRO A 290 7.33 6.92 -19.21
CA PRO A 290 7.59 5.69 -19.97
C PRO A 290 7.13 5.76 -21.45
N LEU A 291 6.15 6.61 -21.77
CA LEU A 291 5.74 6.85 -23.17
C LEU A 291 6.85 7.55 -23.97
N THR A 292 7.61 8.44 -23.32
CA THR A 292 8.71 9.16 -23.94
C THR A 292 10.01 8.36 -23.91
N THR A 293 10.34 7.81 -22.75
CA THR A 293 11.61 7.16 -22.43
C THR A 293 11.37 5.77 -21.86
N PRO A 294 10.97 4.80 -22.71
CA PRO A 294 10.69 3.44 -22.26
C PRO A 294 11.95 2.77 -21.70
N ARG A 295 11.79 2.04 -20.60
CA ARG A 295 12.86 1.28 -19.94
C ARG A 295 12.39 -0.17 -19.73
N PRO A 296 13.27 -1.16 -19.93
CA PRO A 296 12.95 -2.55 -19.58
C PRO A 296 12.70 -2.66 -18.07
N SER A 297 11.71 -3.48 -17.70
CA SER A 297 11.47 -3.83 -16.31
C SER A 297 12.58 -4.70 -15.73
N LEU A 298 12.60 -4.86 -14.39
CA LEU A 298 13.55 -5.76 -13.73
C LEU A 298 13.43 -7.22 -14.19
N GLY A 299 12.21 -7.70 -14.41
CA GLY A 299 11.95 -9.05 -14.91
C GLY A 299 12.14 -9.19 -16.43
N GLY A 300 12.19 -8.06 -17.15
CA GLY A 300 12.43 -8.00 -18.58
C GLY A 300 11.26 -8.48 -19.46
N LEU A 301 10.05 -8.66 -18.92
CA LEU A 301 8.88 -9.07 -19.72
C LEU A 301 8.12 -7.88 -20.32
N ILE A 302 8.30 -6.67 -19.77
CA ILE A 302 7.67 -5.43 -20.26
C ILE A 302 8.70 -4.29 -20.31
N GLY A 303 8.39 -3.21 -21.03
CA GLY A 303 9.24 -2.01 -21.11
C GLY A 303 9.17 -1.22 -22.41
N GLY A 304 7.98 -1.12 -23.01
CA GLY A 304 7.75 -0.35 -24.23
C GLY A 304 6.40 -0.61 -24.91
N GLU A 305 5.57 -1.49 -24.34
CA GLU A 305 4.19 -1.75 -24.72
C GLU A 305 3.35 -0.47 -24.68
N ALA A 306 3.53 0.37 -23.65
CA ALA A 306 2.79 1.62 -23.48
C ALA A 306 2.99 2.56 -24.67
N LYS A 307 4.27 2.77 -25.05
CA LYS A 307 4.64 3.56 -26.22
C LYS A 307 4.06 2.96 -27.51
N ARG A 308 4.11 1.64 -27.68
CA ARG A 308 3.52 0.96 -28.85
C ARG A 308 2.03 1.20 -28.98
N VAL A 309 1.27 1.18 -27.87
CA VAL A 309 -0.15 1.52 -27.90
C VAL A 309 -0.34 2.99 -28.29
N ALA A 310 0.38 3.92 -27.65
CA ALA A 310 0.31 5.36 -27.94
C ALA A 310 0.58 5.67 -29.42
N ASP A 311 1.64 5.08 -29.99
CA ASP A 311 2.07 5.29 -31.38
C ASP A 311 1.03 4.78 -32.41
N THR A 312 0.17 3.83 -32.03
CA THR A 312 -0.87 3.27 -32.91
C THR A 312 -2.21 4.00 -32.84
N THR A 313 -2.35 5.02 -31.98
CA THR A 313 -3.61 5.75 -31.77
C THR A 313 -4.24 6.25 -33.07
N GLY A 314 -3.45 6.88 -33.95
CA GLY A 314 -3.95 7.40 -35.23
C GLY A 314 -4.40 6.33 -36.23
N GLN A 315 -4.01 5.07 -36.03
CA GLN A 315 -4.30 3.96 -36.95
C GLN A 315 -5.43 3.06 -36.45
N LEU A 316 -5.45 2.77 -35.14
CA LEU A 316 -6.31 1.73 -34.56
C LEU A 316 -7.45 2.28 -33.69
N ALA A 317 -7.29 3.47 -33.11
CA ALA A 317 -8.22 3.96 -32.08
C ALA A 317 -9.66 4.06 -32.61
N ALA A 318 -9.86 4.61 -33.81
CA ALA A 318 -11.20 4.80 -34.38
C ALA A 318 -11.98 3.48 -34.59
N SER A 319 -11.29 2.38 -34.83
CA SER A 319 -11.91 1.06 -35.07
C SER A 319 -12.03 0.20 -33.83
N LEU A 320 -11.32 0.54 -32.75
CA LEU A 320 -11.26 -0.25 -31.52
C LEU A 320 -11.83 0.54 -30.34
N MET A 321 -10.95 1.14 -29.51
CA MET A 321 -11.32 1.71 -28.21
C MET A 321 -11.74 3.18 -28.27
N GLY A 322 -11.59 3.85 -29.41
CA GLY A 322 -11.62 5.31 -29.49
C GLY A 322 -10.33 5.96 -28.95
N SER A 323 -10.12 7.24 -29.26
CA SER A 323 -8.87 7.94 -28.91
C SER A 323 -8.66 8.08 -27.41
N VAL A 324 -9.71 8.44 -26.66
CA VAL A 324 -9.61 8.69 -25.22
C VAL A 324 -9.27 7.42 -24.44
N GLN A 325 -9.95 6.31 -24.72
CA GLN A 325 -9.65 5.06 -24.04
C GLN A 325 -8.32 4.45 -24.50
N THR A 326 -7.90 4.66 -25.76
CA THR A 326 -6.56 4.26 -26.22
C THR A 326 -5.46 5.00 -25.45
N GLU A 327 -5.62 6.31 -25.27
CA GLU A 327 -4.74 7.14 -24.45
C GLU A 327 -4.73 6.67 -22.98
N ALA A 328 -5.90 6.40 -22.41
CA ALA A 328 -6.03 5.89 -21.04
C ALA A 328 -5.30 4.54 -20.86
N VAL A 329 -5.43 3.63 -21.82
CA VAL A 329 -4.71 2.35 -21.81
C VAL A 329 -3.21 2.58 -21.93
N ALA A 330 -2.75 3.44 -22.84
CA ALA A 330 -1.31 3.72 -22.97
C ALA A 330 -0.71 4.26 -21.66
N ARG A 331 -1.40 5.19 -21.01
CA ARG A 331 -1.01 5.74 -19.70
C ARG A 331 -1.00 4.66 -18.62
N ALA A 332 -2.02 3.81 -18.56
CA ALA A 332 -2.09 2.73 -17.58
C ALA A 332 -0.94 1.72 -17.76
N LEU A 333 -0.61 1.37 -19.01
CA LEU A 333 0.55 0.52 -19.30
C LEU A 333 1.87 1.20 -18.90
N ALA A 334 1.98 2.52 -19.09
CA ALA A 334 3.15 3.30 -18.73
C ALA A 334 3.41 3.24 -17.22
N VAL A 335 2.38 3.46 -16.39
CA VAL A 335 2.51 3.34 -14.92
C VAL A 335 3.09 1.98 -14.52
N LEU A 336 2.65 0.90 -15.16
CA LEU A 336 3.13 -0.45 -14.85
C LEU A 336 4.57 -0.69 -15.33
N GLU A 337 5.00 -0.07 -16.43
CA GLU A 337 6.40 -0.08 -16.86
C GLU A 337 7.30 0.69 -15.86
N ARG A 338 6.83 1.85 -15.37
CA ARG A 338 7.53 2.60 -14.32
C ARG A 338 7.61 1.80 -13.03
N SER A 339 6.50 1.23 -12.58
CA SER A 339 6.42 0.40 -11.38
C SER A 339 7.37 -0.81 -11.46
N ALA A 340 7.34 -1.56 -12.57
CA ALA A 340 8.18 -2.74 -12.78
C ALA A 340 9.68 -2.43 -12.99
N SER A 341 10.03 -1.17 -13.27
CA SER A 341 11.41 -0.68 -13.34
C SER A 341 11.89 0.00 -12.04
N MET A 342 11.12 -0.15 -10.95
CA MET A 342 11.35 0.47 -9.64
C MET A 342 11.36 2.00 -9.68
N GLY A 343 10.51 2.62 -10.48
CA GLY A 343 10.23 4.05 -10.40
C GLY A 343 9.20 4.38 -9.32
N VAL A 344 9.15 5.66 -8.92
CA VAL A 344 8.13 6.18 -8.00
C VAL A 344 6.76 6.18 -8.67
N ILE A 345 5.76 5.62 -8.01
CA ILE A 345 4.37 5.58 -8.44
C ILE A 345 3.42 5.92 -7.28
N VAL A 346 2.16 6.18 -7.59
CA VAL A 346 1.07 6.20 -6.60
C VAL A 346 0.34 4.87 -6.65
N ALA A 347 0.27 4.15 -5.52
CA ALA A 347 -0.60 2.98 -5.43
C ALA A 347 -2.08 3.43 -5.45
N ALA A 348 -2.93 2.79 -6.27
CA ALA A 348 -4.32 3.22 -6.45
C ALA A 348 -5.27 2.06 -6.80
N PRO A 349 -5.61 1.15 -5.84
CA PRO A 349 -5.19 1.12 -4.44
C PRO A 349 -3.95 0.24 -4.19
N THR A 350 -3.47 -0.51 -5.18
CA THR A 350 -2.23 -1.29 -5.08
C THR A 350 -1.29 -0.95 -6.23
N ALA A 351 0.00 -1.25 -6.05
CA ALA A 351 1.01 -1.02 -7.09
C ALA A 351 0.73 -1.85 -8.37
N GLY A 352 0.08 -3.01 -8.24
CA GLY A 352 -0.28 -3.88 -9.37
C GLY A 352 -1.45 -3.38 -10.21
N SER A 353 -2.27 -2.46 -9.68
CA SER A 353 -3.40 -1.82 -10.37
C SER A 353 -3.27 -0.30 -10.50
N ALA A 354 -2.08 0.24 -10.18
CA ALA A 354 -1.79 1.67 -10.10
C ALA A 354 -2.07 2.44 -11.40
N GLY A 355 -2.08 1.78 -12.56
CA GLY A 355 -2.30 2.45 -13.84
C GLY A 355 -3.75 2.81 -14.14
N VAL A 356 -4.73 2.14 -13.53
CA VAL A 356 -6.15 2.27 -13.94
C VAL A 356 -6.71 3.66 -13.65
N VAL A 357 -6.63 4.11 -12.39
CA VAL A 357 -7.18 5.40 -11.95
C VAL A 357 -6.53 6.58 -12.69
N PRO A 358 -5.20 6.78 -12.63
CA PRO A 358 -4.57 7.91 -13.32
C PRO A 358 -4.70 7.82 -14.84
N GLY A 359 -4.64 6.62 -15.43
CA GLY A 359 -4.84 6.42 -16.86
C GLY A 359 -6.21 6.92 -17.32
N CYS A 360 -7.28 6.54 -16.61
CA CYS A 360 -8.64 6.98 -16.90
C CYS A 360 -8.83 8.50 -16.73
N LEU A 361 -8.48 9.03 -15.56
CA LEU A 361 -8.79 10.42 -15.22
C LEU A 361 -7.99 11.40 -16.08
N LEU A 362 -6.69 11.18 -16.26
CA LEU A 362 -5.84 12.10 -17.02
C LEU A 362 -6.19 12.09 -18.52
N ALA A 363 -6.55 10.94 -19.09
CA ALA A 363 -6.97 10.86 -20.49
C ALA A 363 -8.29 11.60 -20.74
N VAL A 364 -9.28 11.47 -19.84
CA VAL A 364 -10.55 12.17 -19.94
C VAL A 364 -10.39 13.67 -19.69
N ALA A 365 -9.61 14.06 -18.67
CA ALA A 365 -9.31 15.45 -18.38
C ALA A 365 -8.65 16.14 -19.58
N GLN A 366 -7.65 15.51 -20.20
CA GLN A 366 -7.02 16.02 -21.42
C GLN A 366 -8.01 16.14 -22.58
N ALA A 367 -8.86 15.13 -22.81
CA ALA A 367 -9.83 15.14 -23.90
C ALA A 367 -10.93 16.21 -23.72
N ARG A 368 -11.24 16.57 -22.47
CA ARG A 368 -12.27 17.56 -22.11
C ARG A 368 -11.71 18.96 -21.83
N GLY A 369 -10.39 19.10 -21.74
CA GLY A 369 -9.74 20.35 -21.36
C GLY A 369 -9.97 20.73 -19.89
N LEU A 370 -10.09 19.74 -19.01
CA LEU A 370 -10.21 19.94 -17.56
C LEU A 370 -8.82 20.19 -16.94
N GLY A 371 -8.78 20.97 -15.86
CA GLY A 371 -7.56 21.28 -15.12
C GLY A 371 -7.31 20.33 -13.95
N ASP A 372 -6.23 20.61 -13.22
CA ASP A 372 -5.80 19.82 -12.07
C ASP A 372 -6.86 19.77 -10.96
N ALA A 373 -7.59 20.87 -10.74
CA ALA A 373 -8.64 20.94 -9.72
C ALA A 373 -9.74 19.89 -9.96
N GLU A 374 -10.26 19.78 -11.19
CA GLU A 374 -11.28 18.80 -11.52
C GLU A 374 -10.75 17.35 -11.45
N VAL A 375 -9.46 17.14 -11.73
CA VAL A 375 -8.83 15.83 -11.55
C VAL A 375 -8.70 15.48 -10.06
N MET A 376 -8.32 16.44 -9.22
CA MET A 376 -8.23 16.27 -7.77
C MET A 376 -9.60 15.94 -7.15
N ASP A 377 -10.66 16.62 -7.58
CA ASP A 377 -12.03 16.32 -7.14
C ASP A 377 -12.43 14.88 -7.50
N ALA A 378 -12.15 14.45 -8.73
CA ALA A 378 -12.42 13.08 -9.16
C ALA A 378 -11.54 12.04 -8.45
N LEU A 379 -10.31 12.39 -8.08
CA LEU A 379 -9.46 11.53 -7.25
C LEU A 379 -10.10 11.34 -5.88
N TYR A 380 -10.66 12.37 -5.24
CA TYR A 380 -11.42 12.17 -3.99
C TYR A 380 -12.62 11.23 -4.16
N THR A 381 -13.32 11.27 -5.30
CA THR A 381 -14.38 10.27 -5.61
C THR A 381 -13.81 8.85 -5.67
N ALA A 382 -12.67 8.66 -6.35
CA ALA A 382 -11.98 7.38 -6.39
C ALA A 382 -11.56 6.92 -4.98
N ALA A 383 -11.05 7.83 -4.14
CA ALA A 383 -10.69 7.54 -2.75
C ALA A 383 -11.88 7.10 -1.91
N ALA A 384 -13.06 7.73 -2.08
CA ALA A 384 -14.27 7.37 -1.36
C ALA A 384 -14.68 5.91 -1.64
N VAL A 385 -14.67 5.50 -2.91
CA VAL A 385 -14.98 4.12 -3.31
C VAL A 385 -13.92 3.15 -2.82
N GLY A 386 -12.64 3.51 -2.92
CA GLY A 386 -11.55 2.66 -2.43
C GLY A 386 -11.56 2.50 -0.90
N LEU A 387 -11.99 3.53 -0.15
CA LEU A 387 -12.22 3.45 1.29
C LEU A 387 -13.29 2.42 1.60
N LEU A 388 -14.46 2.48 0.93
CA LEU A 388 -15.53 1.51 1.14
C LEU A 388 -15.09 0.06 0.84
N LEU A 389 -14.28 -0.17 -0.19
CA LEU A 389 -13.75 -1.49 -0.52
C LEU A 389 -12.72 -1.98 0.50
N THR A 390 -11.91 -1.07 1.02
CA THR A 390 -10.92 -1.40 2.06
C THR A 390 -11.60 -1.73 3.38
N THR A 391 -12.70 -1.04 3.71
CA THR A 391 -13.47 -1.27 4.94
C THR A 391 -14.32 -2.53 4.87
N ASN A 392 -15.01 -2.77 3.75
CA ASN A 392 -16.07 -3.80 3.66
C ASN A 392 -15.70 -5.03 2.83
N ALA A 393 -14.57 -5.00 2.12
CA ALA A 393 -14.12 -6.09 1.27
C ALA A 393 -12.62 -6.35 1.50
N CYS A 394 -11.85 -6.48 0.42
CA CYS A 394 -10.40 -6.56 0.48
C CYS A 394 -9.82 -5.90 -0.77
N VAL A 395 -8.61 -5.35 -0.65
CA VAL A 395 -7.87 -4.76 -1.77
C VAL A 395 -6.56 -5.52 -2.07
N ALA A 396 -6.32 -6.64 -1.40
CA ALA A 396 -5.09 -7.41 -1.51
C ALA A 396 -5.22 -8.61 -2.46
N GLY A 397 -4.29 -8.74 -3.41
CA GLY A 397 -4.22 -9.85 -4.36
C GLY A 397 -4.05 -11.23 -3.69
N ALA A 398 -3.28 -11.27 -2.61
CA ALA A 398 -3.07 -12.46 -1.78
C ALA A 398 -4.35 -12.97 -1.09
N GLU A 399 -5.33 -12.10 -0.83
CA GLU A 399 -6.57 -12.47 -0.13
C GLU A 399 -7.72 -12.71 -1.11
N GLY A 400 -7.95 -11.76 -2.02
CA GLY A 400 -9.11 -11.73 -2.90
C GLY A 400 -8.85 -12.01 -4.37
N GLY A 401 -7.59 -12.26 -4.76
CA GLY A 401 -7.22 -12.33 -6.17
C GLY A 401 -7.16 -10.94 -6.83
N CYS A 402 -6.94 -10.90 -8.14
CA CYS A 402 -6.72 -9.65 -8.86
C CYS A 402 -8.02 -8.84 -9.05
N GLN A 403 -9.19 -9.45 -8.81
CA GLN A 403 -10.45 -8.70 -8.65
C GLN A 403 -10.36 -7.68 -7.51
N ALA A 404 -9.64 -7.99 -6.43
CA ALA A 404 -9.46 -7.08 -5.30
C ALA A 404 -8.51 -5.92 -5.61
N GLU A 405 -7.65 -6.06 -6.62
CA GLU A 405 -6.68 -5.02 -7.00
C GLU A 405 -7.15 -4.23 -8.22
N VAL A 406 -7.25 -4.88 -9.37
CA VAL A 406 -7.65 -4.27 -10.64
C VAL A 406 -9.15 -4.04 -10.70
N GLY A 407 -9.96 -4.93 -10.11
CA GLY A 407 -11.40 -4.71 -10.00
C GLY A 407 -11.73 -3.51 -9.12
N SER A 408 -11.09 -3.40 -7.96
CA SER A 408 -11.20 -2.22 -7.09
C SER A 408 -10.75 -0.93 -7.79
N ALA A 409 -9.59 -0.93 -8.45
CA ALA A 409 -9.13 0.24 -9.19
C ALA A 409 -10.06 0.63 -10.35
N ALA A 410 -10.65 -0.36 -11.04
CA ALA A 410 -11.66 -0.13 -12.08
C ALA A 410 -12.94 0.47 -11.50
N ALA A 411 -13.39 0.01 -10.33
CA ALA A 411 -14.56 0.56 -9.65
C ALA A 411 -14.34 1.99 -9.17
N MET A 412 -13.18 2.26 -8.57
CA MET A 412 -12.74 3.60 -8.19
C MET A 412 -12.72 4.55 -9.40
N ALA A 413 -12.12 4.12 -10.51
CA ALA A 413 -12.08 4.90 -11.74
C ALA A 413 -13.46 5.09 -12.37
N ALA A 414 -14.33 4.07 -12.36
CA ALA A 414 -15.69 4.15 -12.92
C ALA A 414 -16.54 5.21 -12.20
N ALA A 415 -16.51 5.22 -10.87
CA ALA A 415 -17.23 6.23 -10.08
C ALA A 415 -16.69 7.64 -10.33
N ALA A 416 -15.36 7.79 -10.31
CA ALA A 416 -14.69 9.07 -10.54
C ALA A 416 -14.98 9.62 -11.95
N LEU A 417 -14.93 8.77 -12.98
CA LEU A 417 -15.32 9.15 -14.35
C LEU A 417 -16.79 9.56 -14.43
N THR A 418 -17.67 8.89 -13.68
CA THR A 418 -19.11 9.19 -13.69
C THR A 418 -19.38 10.56 -13.11
N GLU A 419 -18.84 10.89 -11.93
CA GLU A 419 -19.00 12.25 -11.35
C GLU A 419 -18.27 13.32 -12.17
N MET A 420 -17.06 13.04 -12.67
CA MET A 420 -16.30 13.96 -13.53
C MET A 420 -17.08 14.35 -14.80
N LEU A 421 -17.94 13.45 -15.30
CA LEU A 421 -18.78 13.67 -16.48
C LEU A 421 -20.20 14.14 -16.13
N GLY A 422 -20.46 14.55 -14.89
CA GLY A 422 -21.72 15.13 -14.43
C GLY A 422 -22.79 14.13 -13.99
N GLY A 423 -22.41 12.87 -13.74
CA GLY A 423 -23.28 11.87 -13.15
C GLY A 423 -23.59 12.15 -11.68
N THR A 424 -24.70 11.59 -11.19
CA THR A 424 -25.10 11.70 -9.78
C THR A 424 -24.28 10.75 -8.88
N PRO A 425 -24.23 10.97 -7.55
CA PRO A 425 -23.60 10.05 -6.61
C PRO A 425 -24.12 8.61 -6.71
N ALA A 426 -25.43 8.45 -6.94
CA ALA A 426 -26.04 7.14 -7.14
C ALA A 426 -25.54 6.45 -8.42
N GLN A 427 -25.45 7.19 -9.53
CA GLN A 427 -24.88 6.65 -10.78
C GLN A 427 -23.40 6.30 -10.63
N ALA A 428 -22.64 7.05 -9.83
CA ALA A 428 -21.23 6.75 -9.58
C ALA A 428 -21.06 5.43 -8.81
N LEU A 429 -21.88 5.17 -7.78
CA LEU A 429 -21.88 3.87 -7.11
C LEU A 429 -22.43 2.74 -7.98
N ASP A 430 -23.39 3.00 -8.87
CA ASP A 430 -23.83 2.04 -9.88
C ASP A 430 -22.67 1.67 -10.82
N ALA A 431 -21.92 2.66 -11.33
CA ALA A 431 -20.77 2.44 -12.18
C ALA A 431 -19.68 1.61 -11.48
N ALA A 432 -19.41 1.90 -10.21
CA ALA A 432 -18.49 1.12 -9.39
C ALA A 432 -18.97 -0.33 -9.25
N SER A 433 -20.26 -0.54 -8.93
CA SER A 433 -20.85 -1.88 -8.78
C SER A 433 -20.80 -2.68 -10.08
N LEU A 434 -21.11 -2.05 -11.23
CA LEU A 434 -20.99 -2.66 -12.55
C LEU A 434 -19.54 -3.07 -12.86
N ALA A 435 -18.55 -2.22 -12.55
CA ALA A 435 -17.15 -2.53 -12.79
C ALA A 435 -16.69 -3.75 -11.96
N LEU A 436 -17.06 -3.82 -10.67
CA LEU A 436 -16.77 -4.97 -9.81
C LEU A 436 -17.41 -6.24 -10.35
N GLY A 437 -18.71 -6.20 -10.64
CA GLY A 437 -19.48 -7.36 -11.11
C GLY A 437 -18.89 -8.01 -12.36
N ASN A 438 -18.35 -7.21 -13.27
CA ASN A 438 -17.72 -7.69 -14.51
C ASN A 438 -16.31 -8.27 -14.32
N LEU A 439 -15.69 -8.06 -13.15
CA LEU A 439 -14.33 -8.51 -12.84
C LEU A 439 -14.29 -9.55 -11.71
N LEU A 440 -15.44 -10.03 -11.24
CA LEU A 440 -15.52 -11.10 -10.23
C LEU A 440 -14.80 -12.38 -10.69
N GLY A 441 -14.10 -13.02 -9.75
CA GLY A 441 -13.38 -14.28 -9.96
C GLY A 441 -12.00 -14.12 -10.62
N LEU A 442 -11.53 -12.90 -10.86
CA LEU A 442 -10.22 -12.67 -11.48
C LEU A 442 -9.08 -13.11 -10.54
N VAL A 443 -8.40 -14.21 -10.90
CA VAL A 443 -7.28 -14.82 -10.14
C VAL A 443 -6.04 -13.93 -10.11
N CYS A 444 -5.16 -14.03 -9.10
CA CYS A 444 -3.86 -13.33 -9.08
C CYS A 444 -2.73 -14.34 -9.14
N ASP A 445 -2.10 -14.52 -10.32
CA ASP A 445 -1.09 -15.56 -10.50
C ASP A 445 -0.10 -15.19 -11.62
N PRO A 446 0.74 -14.17 -11.40
CA PRO A 446 1.57 -13.60 -12.45
C PRO A 446 2.78 -14.47 -12.80
N VAL A 447 3.23 -14.35 -14.05
CA VAL A 447 4.41 -15.06 -14.59
C VAL A 447 5.64 -14.73 -13.76
N GLY A 448 6.27 -15.77 -13.21
CA GLY A 448 7.49 -15.64 -12.41
C GLY A 448 7.30 -14.89 -11.09
N GLY A 449 6.05 -14.67 -10.64
CA GLY A 449 5.78 -13.82 -9.48
C GLY A 449 6.15 -12.36 -9.71
N LEU A 450 6.15 -11.90 -10.97
CA LEU A 450 6.51 -10.53 -11.35
C LEU A 450 5.25 -9.69 -11.58
N VAL A 451 5.22 -8.44 -11.14
CA VAL A 451 4.11 -7.50 -11.43
C VAL A 451 4.21 -6.97 -12.87
N GLU A 452 4.21 -7.89 -13.83
CA GLU A 452 4.45 -7.63 -15.26
C GLU A 452 3.36 -8.31 -16.08
N VAL A 453 3.37 -9.65 -16.16
CA VAL A 453 2.42 -10.43 -16.97
C VAL A 453 1.54 -11.30 -16.06
N PRO A 454 0.21 -11.15 -16.07
CA PRO A 454 -0.60 -10.31 -16.96
C PRO A 454 -0.92 -8.92 -16.36
N CYS A 455 -0.29 -8.52 -15.26
CA CYS A 455 -0.63 -7.32 -14.48
C CYS A 455 -0.73 -6.05 -15.35
N GLN A 456 0.23 -5.83 -16.24
CA GLN A 456 0.23 -4.69 -17.16
C GLN A 456 -1.03 -4.69 -18.04
N THR A 457 -1.30 -5.80 -18.75
CA THR A 457 -2.49 -5.91 -19.61
C THR A 457 -3.80 -5.91 -18.83
N ARG A 458 -3.80 -6.33 -17.56
CA ARG A 458 -4.99 -6.23 -16.70
C ARG A 458 -5.33 -4.80 -16.35
N ASN A 459 -4.35 -3.90 -16.25
CA ASN A 459 -4.65 -2.47 -16.10
C ASN A 459 -5.37 -1.93 -17.33
N ALA A 460 -5.02 -2.37 -18.55
CA ALA A 460 -5.78 -2.04 -19.76
C ALA A 460 -7.24 -2.54 -19.71
N ILE A 461 -7.46 -3.75 -19.18
CA ILE A 461 -8.82 -4.28 -18.98
C ILE A 461 -9.58 -3.54 -17.88
N GLY A 462 -8.90 -3.13 -16.80
CA GLY A 462 -9.46 -2.29 -15.75
C GLY A 462 -9.93 -0.94 -16.29
N VAL A 463 -9.12 -0.30 -17.16
CA VAL A 463 -9.53 0.91 -17.88
C VAL A 463 -10.77 0.65 -18.72
N ALA A 464 -10.82 -0.45 -19.49
CA ALA A 464 -11.97 -0.76 -20.32
C ALA A 464 -13.25 -1.01 -19.52
N ALA A 465 -13.15 -1.70 -18.38
CA ALA A 465 -14.25 -1.91 -17.45
C ALA A 465 -14.73 -0.57 -16.86
N ALA A 466 -13.81 0.31 -16.44
CA ALA A 466 -14.15 1.61 -15.88
C ALA A 466 -14.91 2.50 -16.87
N PHE A 467 -14.40 2.64 -18.10
CA PHE A 467 -15.06 3.41 -19.17
C PHE A 467 -16.43 2.84 -19.51
N SER A 468 -16.53 1.52 -19.66
CA SER A 468 -17.78 0.86 -20.03
C SER A 468 -18.84 1.04 -18.93
N SER A 469 -18.46 0.82 -17.67
CA SER A 469 -19.37 0.98 -16.53
C SER A 469 -19.82 2.43 -16.32
N ALA A 470 -18.90 3.40 -16.45
CA ALA A 470 -19.26 4.82 -16.37
C ALA A 470 -20.24 5.22 -17.48
N GLN A 471 -20.00 4.76 -18.71
CA GLN A 471 -20.91 5.02 -19.82
C GLN A 471 -22.29 4.37 -19.60
N LEU A 472 -22.34 3.13 -19.12
CA LEU A 472 -23.61 2.46 -18.81
C LEU A 472 -24.40 3.22 -17.75
N ALA A 473 -23.77 3.58 -16.64
CA ALA A 473 -24.43 4.31 -15.56
C ALA A 473 -24.95 5.69 -16.01
N LEU A 474 -24.14 6.44 -16.78
CA LEU A 474 -24.54 7.73 -17.35
C LEU A 474 -25.67 7.60 -18.38
N ALA A 475 -25.75 6.47 -19.09
CA ALA A 475 -26.84 6.16 -20.01
C ALA A 475 -28.14 5.69 -19.29
N GLY A 476 -28.12 5.59 -17.96
CA GLY A 476 -29.25 5.12 -17.15
C GLY A 476 -29.34 3.60 -17.03
N VAL A 477 -28.30 2.87 -17.42
CA VAL A 477 -28.16 1.43 -17.14
C VAL A 477 -27.45 1.28 -15.80
N GLY A 478 -28.23 1.36 -14.72
CA GLY A 478 -27.74 1.17 -13.34
C GLY A 478 -27.41 -0.28 -12.99
N SER A 479 -26.82 -0.48 -11.82
CA SER A 479 -26.59 -1.83 -11.30
C SER A 479 -27.86 -2.37 -10.64
N LEU A 480 -28.16 -3.65 -10.86
CA LEU A 480 -29.24 -4.31 -10.11
C LEU A 480 -28.86 -4.53 -8.64
N LEU A 481 -27.58 -4.80 -8.38
CA LEU A 481 -27.06 -5.00 -7.02
C LEU A 481 -26.43 -3.70 -6.53
N PRO A 482 -26.85 -3.21 -5.34
CA PRO A 482 -26.19 -2.08 -4.68
C PRO A 482 -24.69 -2.32 -4.51
N PHE A 483 -23.93 -1.24 -4.44
CA PHE A 483 -22.48 -1.29 -4.31
C PHE A 483 -22.02 -2.13 -3.10
N ASP A 484 -22.66 -1.97 -1.94
CA ASP A 484 -22.30 -2.69 -0.71
C ASP A 484 -22.48 -4.22 -0.86
N GLU A 485 -23.56 -4.65 -1.50
CA GLU A 485 -23.81 -6.07 -1.78
C GLU A 485 -22.79 -6.63 -2.77
N MET A 486 -22.42 -5.85 -3.79
CA MET A 486 -21.41 -6.24 -4.77
C MET A 486 -20.01 -6.33 -4.15
N ALA A 487 -19.62 -5.39 -3.29
CA ALA A 487 -18.36 -5.41 -2.56
C ALA A 487 -18.25 -6.66 -1.68
N ARG A 488 -19.32 -6.99 -0.95
CA ARG A 488 -19.39 -8.24 -0.18
C ARG A 488 -19.31 -9.48 -1.06
N THR A 489 -20.00 -9.48 -2.21
CA THR A 489 -19.93 -10.58 -3.18
C THR A 489 -18.50 -10.79 -3.68
N MET A 490 -17.78 -9.71 -3.98
CA MET A 490 -16.36 -9.77 -4.35
C MET A 490 -15.52 -10.45 -3.27
N LEU A 491 -15.71 -10.07 -2.00
CA LEU A 491 -15.01 -10.68 -0.87
C LEU A 491 -15.29 -12.19 -0.77
N GLU A 492 -16.56 -12.59 -0.85
CA GLU A 492 -16.98 -13.99 -0.76
C GLU A 492 -16.40 -14.84 -1.92
N VAL A 493 -16.42 -14.31 -3.14
CA VAL A 493 -15.78 -14.94 -4.32
C VAL A 493 -14.27 -15.06 -4.12
N GLY A 494 -13.62 -14.03 -3.57
CA GLY A 494 -12.18 -14.03 -3.31
C GLY A 494 -11.77 -15.12 -2.32
N HIS A 495 -12.51 -15.24 -1.21
CA HIS A 495 -12.31 -16.30 -0.22
C HIS A 495 -12.54 -17.70 -0.78
N ALA A 496 -13.37 -17.87 -1.80
CA ALA A 496 -13.60 -19.14 -2.48
C ALA A 496 -12.46 -19.53 -3.45
N LEU A 497 -11.58 -18.62 -3.85
CA LEU A 497 -10.47 -18.93 -4.75
C LEU A 497 -9.46 -19.89 -4.09
N PRO A 498 -8.98 -20.94 -4.79
CA PRO A 498 -7.87 -21.77 -4.29
C PRO A 498 -6.62 -20.93 -4.00
N ALA A 499 -5.88 -21.26 -2.93
CA ALA A 499 -4.67 -20.53 -2.55
C ALA A 499 -3.61 -20.48 -3.68
N SER A 500 -3.53 -21.51 -4.52
CA SER A 500 -2.63 -21.56 -5.67
C SER A 500 -3.00 -20.61 -6.81
N LEU A 501 -4.20 -20.02 -6.79
CA LEU A 501 -4.68 -19.03 -7.77
C LEU A 501 -4.75 -17.61 -7.17
N ARG A 502 -4.23 -17.46 -5.94
CA ARG A 502 -3.86 -16.19 -5.32
C ARG A 502 -2.35 -16.03 -5.48
N GLU A 503 -1.85 -14.83 -5.18
CA GLU A 503 -0.53 -14.21 -5.47
C GLU A 503 0.74 -15.06 -5.18
N THR A 504 0.76 -16.33 -5.57
CA THR A 504 1.72 -17.36 -5.18
C THR A 504 2.60 -17.80 -6.35
N ALA A 505 2.25 -17.45 -7.58
CA ALA A 505 2.94 -17.88 -8.81
C ALA A 505 2.95 -19.42 -9.03
N ARG A 506 2.01 -20.16 -8.42
CA ARG A 506 2.00 -21.63 -8.37
C ARG A 506 0.94 -22.31 -9.24
N GLY A 507 0.04 -21.57 -9.87
CA GLY A 507 -1.04 -22.12 -10.69
C GLY A 507 -1.24 -21.34 -11.99
N GLY A 508 -2.50 -21.22 -12.42
CA GLY A 508 -2.91 -20.17 -13.36
C GLY A 508 -2.01 -20.03 -14.59
N ILE A 509 -1.67 -18.78 -14.93
CA ILE A 509 -0.79 -18.51 -16.08
C ILE A 509 0.69 -18.73 -15.72
N ALA A 510 1.04 -18.60 -14.44
CA ALA A 510 2.41 -18.76 -13.94
C ALA A 510 2.94 -20.19 -14.15
N ALA A 511 2.07 -21.20 -13.99
CA ALA A 511 2.36 -22.61 -14.18
C ALA A 511 2.31 -23.06 -15.65
N ALA A 512 1.97 -22.17 -16.59
CA ALA A 512 1.97 -22.52 -18.01
C ALA A 512 3.40 -22.87 -18.49
N PRO A 513 3.60 -23.92 -19.30
CA PRO A 513 4.95 -24.33 -19.72
C PRO A 513 5.78 -23.22 -20.39
N SER A 514 5.13 -22.31 -21.12
CA SER A 514 5.80 -21.15 -21.73
C SER A 514 6.21 -20.09 -20.72
N ALA A 515 5.47 -19.93 -19.63
CA ALA A 515 5.80 -19.04 -18.53
C ALA A 515 7.00 -19.59 -17.74
N CYS A 516 6.96 -20.87 -17.35
CA CYS A 516 8.06 -21.51 -16.63
C CYS A 516 9.39 -21.46 -17.40
N ARG A 517 9.37 -21.65 -18.73
CA ARG A 517 10.57 -21.54 -19.59
C ARG A 517 11.17 -20.13 -19.64
N ARG A 518 10.39 -19.09 -19.37
CA ARG A 518 10.81 -17.68 -19.40
C ARG A 518 11.17 -17.16 -18.02
N CYS A 519 10.84 -17.88 -16.95
CA CYS A 519 11.17 -17.51 -15.59
C CYS A 519 12.57 -18.02 -15.23
N PRO A 520 13.53 -17.13 -14.90
CA PRO A 520 14.89 -17.54 -14.50
C PRO A 520 14.94 -18.41 -13.24
N GLY A 521 13.88 -18.40 -12.41
CA GLY A 521 13.76 -19.18 -11.18
C GLY A 521 12.97 -20.49 -11.31
N CYS A 522 12.43 -20.81 -12.48
CA CYS A 522 11.67 -22.05 -12.74
C CYS A 522 12.42 -23.08 -13.60
N ALA A 523 13.70 -22.82 -13.92
CA ALA A 523 14.56 -23.69 -14.72
C ALA A 523 15.53 -24.51 -13.85
#